data_AF-A1C8X8-F1
#
_entry.id   AF-A1C8X8-F1
#
_cell.length_a   1.000
_cell.length_b   1.000
_cell.length_c   1.000
_cell.angle_alpha   90.00
_cell.angle_beta   90.00
_cell.angle_gamma   90.00
#
_symmetry.space_group_name_H-M   'P 1'
#
loop_
_entity.id
_entity.type
_entity.pdbx_description
1 polymer ?
#
loop_
_entity_poly.entity_id
_entity_poly.type
_entity_poly.pdbx_seq_one_letter_code
_entity_poly.pdbx_strand_id
1 'polypeptide(L)'
;MKFLAIANLLASASATIVYPYTSASCGVSTVGKITSCGCTNMGANYKITGAKLDFQKATAPFYQGKDCKGAFISKALDQSCVELPVGWSSFGSVKIHGGTC
;
A
#
# COMPACT_ATOMS: atom_id res chain seq x y z
N MET A 1 -12.26 -23.21 -35.47
CA MET A 1 -12.59 -22.20 -34.42
C MET A 1 -12.59 -22.88 -33.07
N LYS A 2 -11.68 -22.52 -32.16
CA LYS A 2 -11.81 -22.56 -30.68
C LYS A 2 -10.47 -22.19 -30.03
N PHE A 3 -9.97 -21.01 -30.39
CA PHE A 3 -9.03 -20.25 -29.56
C PHE A 3 -9.85 -19.56 -28.47
N LEU A 4 -10.14 -20.24 -27.36
CA LEU A 4 -10.91 -19.67 -26.24
C LEU A 4 -10.24 -19.87 -24.88
N ALA A 5 -8.91 -20.07 -24.84
CA ALA A 5 -8.21 -20.39 -23.59
C ALA A 5 -7.04 -19.47 -23.22
N ILE A 6 -6.77 -18.39 -23.97
CA ILE A 6 -5.61 -17.50 -23.69
C ILE A 6 -6.02 -16.05 -23.43
N ALA A 7 -7.31 -15.71 -23.54
CA ALA A 7 -7.78 -14.34 -23.27
C ALA A 7 -7.86 -13.99 -21.77
N ASN A 8 -7.85 -14.99 -20.87
CA ASN A 8 -8.01 -14.76 -19.42
C ASN A 8 -6.71 -14.56 -18.64
N LEU A 9 -5.53 -14.64 -19.27
CA LEU A 9 -4.27 -14.41 -18.57
C LEU A 9 -3.76 -12.96 -18.71
N LEU A 10 -4.40 -12.16 -19.55
CA LEU A 10 -4.05 -10.76 -19.84
C LEU A 10 -5.09 -9.77 -19.29
N ALA A 11 -5.91 -10.19 -18.32
CA ALA A 11 -6.35 -9.22 -17.33
C ALA A 11 -5.08 -8.84 -16.57
N SER A 12 -4.36 -7.84 -17.08
CA SER A 12 -3.30 -7.13 -16.38
C SER A 12 -3.94 -6.65 -15.08
N ALA A 13 -3.84 -7.53 -14.08
CA ALA A 13 -4.31 -7.35 -12.74
C ALA A 13 -3.36 -6.33 -12.14
N SER A 14 -3.65 -5.07 -12.41
CA SER A 14 -2.83 -3.95 -11.99
C SER A 14 -2.97 -3.79 -10.49
N ALA A 15 -2.18 -4.58 -9.77
CA ALA A 15 -2.33 -4.73 -8.34
C ALA A 15 -1.89 -3.47 -7.63
N THR A 16 -2.63 -3.08 -6.60
CA THR A 16 -2.20 -1.98 -5.74
C THR A 16 -1.01 -2.47 -4.92
N ILE A 17 0.14 -1.83 -5.08
CA ILE A 17 1.34 -2.18 -4.34
C ILE A 17 1.68 -1.05 -3.38
N VAL A 18 1.83 -1.39 -2.11
CA VAL A 18 2.27 -0.44 -1.08
C VAL A 18 3.70 -0.77 -0.68
N TYR A 19 4.58 0.21 -0.80
CA TYR A 19 5.99 0.14 -0.44
C TYR A 19 6.22 0.90 0.86
N PRO A 20 6.36 0.22 2.00
CA PRO A 20 6.74 0.86 3.26
C PRO A 20 8.22 1.28 3.29
N TYR A 21 8.51 2.43 3.88
CA TYR A 21 9.86 2.98 4.04
C TYR A 21 10.14 3.39 5.48
N THR A 22 11.39 3.24 5.90
CA THR A 22 11.89 3.77 7.19
C THR A 22 12.24 5.25 7.15
N SER A 23 12.22 5.86 5.96
CA SER A 23 12.38 7.31 5.75
C SER A 23 11.10 7.96 5.28
N ALA A 24 10.77 9.12 5.86
CA ALA A 24 9.62 9.94 5.49
C ALA A 24 9.71 10.52 4.07
N SER A 25 10.91 10.57 3.47
CA SER A 25 11.10 11.02 2.09
C SER A 25 10.94 9.90 1.05
N CYS A 26 10.86 8.63 1.48
CA CYS A 26 10.90 7.46 0.61
C CYS A 26 12.07 7.46 -0.40
N GLY A 27 13.19 8.12 -0.05
CA GLY A 27 14.41 8.22 -0.87
C GLY A 27 15.44 7.13 -0.61
N VAL A 28 15.14 6.20 0.31
CA VAL A 28 15.98 5.04 0.65
C VAL A 28 15.30 3.75 0.19
N SER A 29 15.95 2.60 0.35
CA SER A 29 15.34 1.30 0.05
C SER A 29 14.07 1.07 0.86
N THR A 30 13.06 0.48 0.22
CA THR A 30 11.82 0.04 0.89
C THR A 30 12.11 -1.18 1.78
N VAL A 31 11.33 -1.35 2.86
CA VAL A 31 11.44 -2.55 3.72
C VAL A 31 10.69 -3.76 3.15
N GLY A 32 9.96 -3.59 2.05
CA GLY A 32 9.21 -4.66 1.41
C GLY A 32 8.11 -4.15 0.49
N LYS A 33 7.16 -5.01 0.15
CA LYS A 33 5.98 -4.65 -0.63
C LYS A 33 4.75 -5.35 -0.07
N ILE A 34 3.62 -4.66 -0.09
CA ILE A 34 2.32 -5.17 0.35
C ILE A 34 1.40 -5.13 -0.85
N THR A 35 0.88 -6.29 -1.25
CA THR A 35 -0.04 -6.43 -2.40
C THR A 35 -1.38 -7.06 -1.99
N SER A 36 -1.48 -7.57 -0.76
CA SER A 36 -2.66 -8.24 -0.24
C SER A 36 -3.80 -7.27 0.00
N CYS A 37 -5.00 -7.64 -0.47
CA CYS A 37 -6.21 -6.94 -0.08
C CYS A 37 -6.52 -7.08 1.41
N GLY A 38 -7.28 -6.12 1.93
CA GLY A 38 -7.62 -6.08 3.33
C GLY A 38 -6.48 -5.51 4.16
N CYS A 39 -6.49 -5.81 5.46
CA CYS A 39 -5.60 -5.17 6.41
C CYS A 39 -4.25 -5.89 6.48
N THR A 40 -3.16 -5.13 6.36
CA THR A 40 -1.80 -5.64 6.55
C THR A 40 -1.03 -4.74 7.50
N ASN A 41 -0.41 -5.35 8.52
CA ASN A 41 0.48 -4.64 9.44
C ASN A 41 1.76 -4.23 8.72
N MET A 42 2.14 -2.97 8.89
CA MET A 42 3.34 -2.40 8.28
C MET A 42 4.51 -2.53 9.24
N GLY A 43 5.68 -2.91 8.70
CA GLY A 43 6.95 -2.88 9.43
C GLY A 43 6.96 -3.65 10.75
N ALA A 44 6.83 -4.98 10.69
CA ALA A 44 6.84 -5.83 11.88
C ALA A 44 8.01 -5.53 12.85
N ASN A 45 9.20 -5.27 12.30
CA ASN A 45 10.43 -4.93 13.04
C ASN A 45 10.99 -3.54 12.68
N TYR A 46 10.26 -2.75 11.90
CA TYR A 46 10.76 -1.50 11.33
C TYR A 46 9.80 -0.35 11.62
N LYS A 47 10.36 0.80 12.02
CA LYS A 47 9.58 2.02 12.18
C LYS A 47 9.29 2.63 10.81
N ILE A 48 8.07 2.44 10.31
CA ILE A 48 7.67 2.92 8.98
C ILE A 48 7.25 4.38 9.06
N THR A 49 8.00 5.26 8.41
CA THR A 49 7.76 6.71 8.44
C THR A 49 7.38 7.29 7.09
N GLY A 50 7.47 6.50 6.02
CA GLY A 50 6.97 6.84 4.70
C GLY A 50 6.32 5.63 4.04
N ALA A 51 5.39 5.86 3.12
CA ALA A 51 4.84 4.81 2.28
C ALA A 51 4.63 5.33 0.86
N LYS A 52 4.98 4.54 -0.16
CA LYS A 52 4.57 4.83 -1.55
C LYS A 52 3.50 3.85 -1.98
N LEU A 53 2.56 4.32 -2.79
CA LEU A 53 1.57 3.49 -3.44
C LEU A 53 1.85 3.51 -4.94
N ASP A 54 1.90 2.32 -5.53
CA ASP A 54 1.85 2.16 -6.97
C ASP A 54 0.46 1.64 -7.35
N PHE A 55 -0.19 2.32 -8.30
CA PHE A 55 -1.65 2.34 -8.42
C PHE A 55 -2.15 2.16 -9.84
N GLN A 56 -3.23 1.39 -10.01
CA GLN A 56 -4.12 1.47 -11.17
C GLN A 56 -5.62 1.25 -10.80
N LYS A 57 -6.14 1.93 -9.77
CA LYS A 57 -7.57 2.31 -9.49
C LYS A 57 -8.06 2.15 -8.03
N ALA A 58 -7.21 1.98 -7.00
CA ALA A 58 -7.67 1.77 -5.61
C ALA A 58 -7.06 2.67 -4.50
N THR A 59 -7.91 3.32 -3.70
CA THR A 59 -7.47 4.13 -2.55
C THR A 59 -7.03 3.22 -1.40
N ALA A 60 -5.92 3.53 -0.73
CA ALA A 60 -5.49 2.81 0.48
C ALA A 60 -5.48 3.74 1.71
N PRO A 61 -6.27 3.44 2.75
CA PRO A 61 -6.12 4.02 4.08
C PRO A 61 -4.89 3.45 4.83
N PHE A 62 -4.12 4.36 5.40
CA PHE A 62 -2.98 4.10 6.28
C PHE A 62 -3.37 4.45 7.71
N TYR A 63 -3.21 3.50 8.62
CA TYR A 63 -3.58 3.61 10.01
C TYR A 63 -2.35 3.85 10.88
N GLN A 64 -2.53 4.63 11.94
CA GLN A 64 -1.51 4.81 12.98
C GLN A 64 -1.27 3.49 13.74
N GLY A 65 -2.36 2.78 14.02
CA GLY A 65 -2.34 1.52 14.74
C GLY A 65 -2.13 0.30 13.86
N LYS A 66 -1.83 -0.83 14.51
CA LYS A 66 -1.87 -2.16 13.89
C LYS A 66 -3.31 -2.62 13.69
N ASP A 67 -3.49 -3.63 12.85
CA ASP A 67 -4.74 -4.30 12.54
C ASP A 67 -5.84 -3.34 12.05
N CYS A 68 -5.43 -2.26 11.39
CA CYS A 68 -6.28 -1.22 10.82
C CYS A 68 -7.18 -0.56 11.86
N LYS A 69 -6.62 -0.32 13.06
CA LYS A 69 -7.27 0.36 14.17
C LYS A 69 -6.73 1.78 14.37
N GLY A 70 -7.58 2.64 14.93
CA GLY A 70 -7.24 4.01 15.30
C GLY A 70 -7.39 4.99 14.14
N ALA A 71 -6.75 6.16 14.29
CA ALA A 71 -6.77 7.22 13.29
C ALA A 71 -6.13 6.74 11.97
N PHE A 72 -6.70 7.17 10.85
CA PHE A 72 -6.21 6.82 9.52
C PHE A 72 -6.21 8.03 8.58
N ILE A 73 -5.37 7.96 7.56
CA ILE A 73 -5.42 8.83 6.39
C ILE A 73 -5.65 7.99 5.14
N SER A 74 -6.51 8.46 4.24
CA SER A 74 -6.71 7.83 2.94
C SER A 74 -5.95 8.59 1.86
N LYS A 75 -5.19 7.87 1.03
CA LYS A 75 -4.49 8.44 -0.12
C LYS A 75 -4.88 7.70 -1.39
N ALA A 76 -5.23 8.48 -2.41
CA ALA A 76 -5.84 7.98 -3.64
C ALA A 76 -4.90 7.97 -4.85
N LEU A 77 -3.77 8.69 -4.87
CA LEU A 77 -2.86 8.64 -6.01
C LEU A 77 -1.52 9.37 -5.78
N ASP A 78 -0.59 8.94 -6.63
CA ASP A 78 0.70 9.48 -7.06
C ASP A 78 1.93 8.85 -6.39
N GLN A 79 3.00 8.70 -7.19
CA GLN A 79 4.27 8.09 -6.75
C GLN A 79 5.00 8.91 -5.67
N SER A 80 4.36 9.94 -5.10
CA SER A 80 4.90 10.71 -4.00
C SER A 80 4.88 9.89 -2.71
N CYS A 81 5.83 10.20 -1.83
CA CYS A 81 5.90 9.56 -0.53
C CYS A 81 4.75 10.07 0.34
N VAL A 82 3.93 9.16 0.84
CA VAL A 82 2.95 9.49 1.89
C VAL A 82 3.71 9.74 3.18
N GLU A 83 3.72 11.01 3.57
CA GLU A 83 4.28 11.46 4.84
C GLU A 83 3.34 11.16 6.01
N LEU A 84 3.94 10.99 7.18
CA LEU A 84 3.19 10.83 8.43
C LEU A 84 2.42 12.11 8.76
N PRO A 85 1.15 11.99 9.19
CA PRO A 85 0.45 13.08 9.85
C PRO A 85 1.22 13.60 11.08
N VAL A 86 1.07 14.90 11.37
CA VAL A 86 1.67 15.51 12.56
C VAL A 86 1.23 14.77 13.81
N GLY A 87 2.21 14.44 14.68
CA GLY A 87 1.98 13.70 15.91
C GLY A 87 2.04 12.18 15.77
N TRP A 88 2.19 11.64 14.56
CA TRP A 88 2.40 10.21 14.37
C TRP A 88 3.89 9.86 14.42
N SER A 89 4.20 8.75 15.08
CA SER A 89 5.56 8.21 15.11
C SER A 89 5.82 7.23 13.97
N SER A 90 4.81 6.51 13.49
CA SER A 90 4.92 5.55 12.39
C SER A 90 3.55 5.17 11.80
N PHE A 91 3.57 4.61 10.59
CA PHE A 91 2.44 3.86 10.03
C PHE A 91 2.40 2.46 10.66
N GLY A 92 1.25 2.09 11.22
CA GLY A 92 1.06 0.79 11.86
C GLY A 92 0.50 -0.27 10.93
N SER A 93 -0.43 0.11 10.05
CA SER A 93 -1.03 -0.81 9.07
C SER A 93 -1.60 -0.07 7.87
N VAL A 94 -1.83 -0.80 6.78
CA VAL A 94 -2.51 -0.31 5.58
C VAL A 94 -3.67 -1.23 5.24
N LYS A 95 -4.75 -0.68 4.72
CA LYS A 95 -5.86 -1.46 4.17
C LYS A 95 -6.01 -1.16 2.68
N ILE A 96 -5.81 -2.17 1.85
CA ILE A 96 -5.97 -2.04 0.39
C ILE A 96 -7.44 -2.33 0.05
N HIS A 97 -8.14 -1.30 -0.45
CA HIS A 97 -9.57 -1.34 -0.79
C HIS A 97 -9.77 -1.21 -2.30
N GLY A 98 -9.81 -2.35 -3.00
CA GLY A 98 -10.17 -2.40 -4.42
C GLY A 98 -8.97 -2.55 -5.37
N GLY A 99 -9.29 -2.66 -6.66
CA GLY A 99 -8.34 -3.17 -7.66
C GLY A 99 -8.15 -4.68 -7.56
N THR A 100 -7.34 -5.23 -8.45
CA THR A 100 -6.81 -6.58 -8.26
C THR A 100 -5.76 -6.58 -7.15
N CYS A 101 -5.76 -7.66 -6.41
CA CYS A 101 -4.89 -8.06 -5.32
C CYS A 101 -5.05 -9.59 -5.27
#